data_AF-A0A7C1SXG9-F1
#
_entry.id   AF-A0A7C1SXG9-F1
#
_cell.length_a   1.000
_cell.length_b   1.000
_cell.length_c   1.000
_cell.angle_alpha   90.00
_cell.angle_beta   90.00
_cell.angle_gamma   90.00
#
_symmetry.space_group_name_H-M   'P 1'
#
loop_
_entity.id
_entity.type
_entity.pdbx_description
1 polymer ?
#
loop_
_entity_poly.entity_id
_entity_poly.type
_entity_poly.pdbx_seq_one_letter_code
_entity_poly.pdbx_strand_id
1 'polypeptide(L)'
;VHVDFYQPDLTKETEVTVPLVFEGEAPGVKELGGTLLRNIQDIAVTALPQNLPHEIVVLVEGLKTFEDRILVKDIVVSNDITISRDPEDLVAQVIPAEDVEAELEVPIEEDVASVEGAEKKEEETEGEEDAKEEGDSGEKEESEKEEKKEK
;
A
#
# COMPACT_ATOMS: atom_id res chain seq x y z
N VAL A 1 -4.62 14.66 15.02
CA VAL A 1 -4.63 14.59 13.54
C VAL A 1 -3.95 15.86 13.03
N HIS A 2 -2.89 15.71 12.25
CA HIS A 2 -2.12 16.81 11.68
C HIS A 2 -2.45 16.88 10.18
N VAL A 3 -2.61 18.09 9.64
CA VAL A 3 -2.88 18.32 8.22
C VAL A 3 -1.99 19.45 7.75
N ASP A 4 -1.22 19.18 6.72
CA ASP A 4 -0.36 20.15 6.04
C ASP A 4 -1.02 20.59 4.74
N PHE A 5 -0.98 21.90 4.47
CA PHE A 5 -1.45 22.47 3.23
C PHE A 5 -0.26 22.80 2.33
N TYR A 6 -0.25 22.21 1.14
CA TYR A 6 0.70 22.52 0.09
C TYR A 6 0.04 23.46 -0.93
N GLN A 7 0.67 24.60 -1.24
CA GLN A 7 0.22 25.52 -2.27
C GLN A 7 1.09 25.34 -3.52
N PRO A 8 0.60 24.65 -4.57
CA PRO A 8 1.37 24.45 -5.79
C PRO A 8 1.40 25.71 -6.66
N ASP A 9 2.54 25.94 -7.34
CA ASP A 9 2.67 26.98 -8.36
C ASP A 9 1.94 26.56 -9.64
N LEU A 10 0.87 27.27 -10.02
CA LEU A 10 0.06 26.93 -11.20
C LEU A 10 0.80 27.04 -12.55
N THR A 11 1.98 27.68 -12.54
CA THR A 11 2.80 27.91 -13.74
C THR A 11 3.94 26.91 -13.90
N LYS A 12 4.20 26.08 -12.87
CA LYS A 12 5.26 25.09 -12.89
C LYS A 12 4.68 23.70 -12.96
N GLU A 13 5.36 22.84 -13.72
CA GLU A 13 5.05 21.43 -13.72
C GLU A 13 5.35 20.85 -12.34
N THR A 14 4.44 20.02 -11.85
CA THR A 14 4.55 19.33 -10.57
C THR A 14 4.45 17.85 -10.84
N GLU A 15 5.37 17.08 -10.25
CA GLU A 15 5.33 15.62 -10.28
C GLU A 15 4.47 15.13 -9.11
N VAL A 16 3.48 14.28 -9.41
CA VAL A 16 2.63 13.63 -8.41
C VAL A 16 2.41 12.18 -8.77
N THR A 17 2.15 11.37 -7.76
CA THR A 17 1.79 9.96 -7.92
C THR A 17 0.27 9.84 -7.96
N VAL A 18 -0.26 9.29 -9.05
CA VAL A 18 -1.71 9.13 -9.27
C VAL A 18 -2.07 7.65 -9.32
N PRO A 19 -3.11 7.21 -8.60
CA PRO A 19 -3.56 5.83 -8.63
C PRO A 19 -4.20 5.45 -9.97
N LEU A 20 -3.99 4.19 -10.37
CA LEU A 20 -4.61 3.55 -11.51
C LEU A 20 -5.86 2.80 -11.06
N VAL A 21 -6.98 3.09 -11.70
CA VAL A 21 -8.27 2.43 -11.46
C VAL A 21 -8.60 1.53 -12.64
N PHE A 22 -8.69 0.24 -12.37
CA PHE A 22 -8.97 -0.77 -13.40
C PHE A 22 -10.48 -0.96 -13.54
N GLU A 23 -11.03 -0.59 -14.70
CA GLU A 23 -12.45 -0.73 -15.01
C GLU A 23 -12.70 -1.80 -16.08
N GLY A 24 -13.88 -2.41 -16.01
CA GLY A 24 -14.30 -3.50 -16.88
C GLY A 24 -13.97 -4.90 -16.33
N GLU A 25 -14.28 -5.91 -17.13
CA GLU A 25 -14.06 -7.31 -16.79
C GLU A 25 -13.12 -7.94 -17.82
N ALA A 26 -11.97 -8.46 -17.37
CA ALA A 26 -11.00 -9.12 -18.23
C ALA A 26 -11.50 -10.52 -18.62
N PRO A 27 -11.69 -10.84 -19.92
CA PRO A 27 -12.11 -12.17 -20.33
C PRO A 27 -11.13 -13.27 -19.89
N GLY A 28 -9.84 -12.98 -19.80
CA GLY A 28 -8.85 -13.92 -19.27
C GLY A 28 -9.09 -14.32 -17.80
N VAL A 29 -9.71 -13.45 -17.01
CA VAL A 29 -10.12 -13.77 -15.63
C VAL A 29 -11.43 -14.57 -15.63
N LYS A 30 -12.43 -14.10 -16.39
CA LYS A 30 -13.78 -14.70 -16.40
C LYS A 30 -13.83 -16.07 -17.08
N GLU A 31 -13.22 -16.20 -18.25
CA GLU A 31 -13.35 -17.35 -19.14
C GLU A 31 -12.24 -18.38 -18.92
N LEU A 32 -11.01 -17.93 -18.66
CA LEU A 32 -9.85 -18.80 -18.46
C LEU A 32 -9.55 -19.09 -16.98
N GLY A 33 -10.28 -18.47 -16.06
CA GLY A 33 -10.07 -18.64 -14.61
C GLY A 33 -8.74 -18.06 -14.11
N GLY A 34 -8.16 -17.11 -14.84
CA GLY A 34 -6.92 -16.44 -14.46
C GLY A 34 -7.11 -15.45 -13.30
N THR A 35 -6.00 -15.01 -12.73
CA THR A 35 -5.96 -13.90 -11.77
C THR A 35 -5.42 -12.65 -12.45
N LEU A 36 -6.10 -11.50 -12.28
CA LEU A 36 -5.60 -10.21 -12.75
C LEU A 36 -4.44 -9.76 -11.86
N LEU A 37 -3.23 -9.76 -12.42
CA LEU A 37 -2.05 -9.23 -11.77
C LEU A 37 -1.88 -7.75 -12.15
N ARG A 38 -1.82 -6.89 -11.13
CA ARG A 38 -1.57 -5.45 -11.27
C ARG A 38 -0.14 -5.18 -10.84
N ASN A 39 0.74 -5.02 -11.81
CA ASN A 39 2.16 -4.77 -11.57
C ASN A 39 2.41 -3.35 -11.07
N ILE A 40 1.62 -2.40 -11.57
CA ILE A 40 1.68 -0.99 -11.20
C ILE A 40 0.28 -0.58 -10.72
N GLN A 41 0.19 -0.05 -9.51
CA GLN A 41 -1.05 0.50 -8.94
C GLN A 41 -1.08 2.02 -8.98
N ASP A 42 0.08 2.67 -8.90
CA ASP A 42 0.20 4.12 -8.95
C ASP A 42 1.29 4.51 -9.94
N ILE A 43 1.10 5.62 -10.64
CA ILE A 43 2.04 6.10 -11.65
C ILE A 43 2.42 7.55 -11.37
N ALA A 44 3.72 7.83 -11.46
CA ALA A 44 4.23 9.20 -11.35
C ALA A 44 3.98 9.94 -12.68
N VAL A 45 3.24 11.04 -12.59
CA VAL A 45 2.94 11.92 -13.71
C VAL A 45 3.41 13.33 -13.42
N THR A 46 3.92 13.98 -14.45
CA THR A 46 4.33 15.38 -14.43
C THR A 46 3.37 16.18 -15.29
N ALA A 47 2.68 17.14 -14.67
CA ALA A 47 1.79 18.06 -15.36
C ALA A 47 1.63 19.36 -14.56
N LEU A 48 0.91 20.34 -15.14
CA LEU A 48 0.48 21.51 -14.38
C LEU A 48 -0.56 21.12 -13.32
N PRO A 49 -0.56 21.75 -12.13
CA PRO A 49 -1.50 21.41 -11.06
C PRO A 49 -2.99 21.44 -11.45
N GLN A 50 -3.35 22.27 -12.42
CA GLN A 50 -4.70 22.41 -12.96
C GLN A 50 -5.16 21.24 -13.85
N ASN A 51 -4.20 20.45 -14.38
CA ASN A 51 -4.46 19.35 -15.31
C ASN A 51 -4.18 17.97 -14.69
N LEU A 52 -3.83 17.92 -13.40
CA LEU A 52 -3.55 16.66 -12.72
C LEU A 52 -4.84 15.87 -12.48
N PRO A 53 -4.94 14.63 -12.99
CA PRO A 53 -6.07 13.77 -12.71
C PRO A 53 -5.99 13.24 -11.27
N HIS A 54 -7.15 13.01 -10.65
CA HIS A 54 -7.23 12.33 -9.35
C HIS A 54 -6.96 10.84 -9.46
N GLU A 55 -7.34 10.24 -10.58
CA GLU A 55 -7.18 8.82 -10.88
C GLU A 55 -7.08 8.64 -12.41
N ILE A 56 -6.43 7.56 -12.83
CA ILE A 56 -6.28 7.21 -14.24
C ILE A 56 -7.01 5.89 -14.48
N VAL A 57 -8.02 5.92 -15.34
CA VAL A 57 -8.84 4.74 -15.64
C VAL A 57 -8.16 3.88 -16.71
N VAL A 58 -7.98 2.59 -16.41
CA VAL A 58 -7.39 1.59 -17.29
C VAL A 58 -8.42 0.51 -17.59
N LEU A 59 -8.76 0.32 -18.87
CA LEU A 59 -9.72 -0.69 -19.30
C LEU A 59 -9.06 -2.07 -19.40
N VAL A 60 -9.59 -3.06 -18.68
CA VAL A 60 -9.04 -4.42 -18.67
C VAL A 60 -9.69 -5.38 -19.68
N GLU A 61 -10.66 -4.90 -20.46
CA GLU A 61 -11.38 -5.70 -21.47
C GLU A 61 -10.47 -6.24 -22.59
N GLY A 62 -9.30 -5.61 -22.79
CA GLY A 62 -8.29 -6.06 -23.76
C GLY A 62 -7.55 -7.34 -23.35
N LEU A 63 -7.59 -7.71 -22.07
CA LEU A 63 -6.88 -8.87 -21.53
C LEU A 63 -7.67 -10.17 -21.75
N LYS A 64 -7.57 -10.74 -22.95
CA LYS A 64 -8.32 -11.94 -23.36
C LYS A 64 -7.59 -13.23 -23.01
N THR A 65 -6.27 -13.22 -23.12
CA THR A 65 -5.39 -14.38 -22.92
C THR A 65 -4.31 -14.07 -21.87
N PHE A 66 -3.59 -15.10 -21.43
CA PHE A 66 -2.46 -14.95 -20.51
C PHE A 66 -1.23 -14.27 -21.15
N GLU A 67 -1.21 -14.13 -22.48
CA GLU A 67 -0.14 -13.45 -23.22
C GLU A 67 -0.41 -11.95 -23.39
N ASP A 68 -1.67 -11.53 -23.22
CA ASP A 68 -2.05 -10.13 -23.34
C ASP A 68 -1.56 -9.32 -22.13
N ARG A 69 -1.03 -8.14 -22.42
CA ARG A 69 -0.42 -7.24 -21.44
C ARG A 69 -0.84 -5.82 -21.75
N ILE A 70 -1.15 -5.05 -20.71
CA ILE A 70 -1.36 -3.62 -20.80
C ILE A 70 -0.05 -2.95 -20.44
N LEU A 71 0.48 -2.15 -21.37
CA LEU A 71 1.71 -1.39 -21.16
C LEU A 71 1.37 0.06 -20.81
N VAL A 72 2.34 0.79 -20.27
CA VAL A 72 2.17 2.21 -19.90
C VAL A 72 1.74 3.06 -21.10
N LYS A 73 2.24 2.77 -22.29
CA LYS A 73 1.86 3.47 -23.54
C LYS A 73 0.40 3.26 -23.96
N ASP A 74 -0.26 2.20 -23.48
CA ASP A 74 -1.64 1.87 -23.84
C ASP A 74 -2.64 2.58 -22.90
N ILE A 75 -2.15 3.25 -21.85
CA ILE A 75 -2.97 4.06 -20.95
C ILE A 75 -3.44 5.33 -21.67
N VAL A 76 -4.74 5.58 -21.60
CA VAL A 76 -5.34 6.79 -22.16
C VAL A 76 -5.13 7.94 -21.18
N VAL A 77 -4.24 8.86 -21.53
CA VAL A 77 -3.99 10.11 -20.78
C VAL A 77 -4.19 11.34 -21.65
N SER A 78 -4.51 12.47 -21.03
CA SER A 78 -4.59 13.77 -21.71
C SER A 78 -3.22 14.18 -22.26
N ASN A 79 -3.21 14.91 -23.38
CA ASN A 79 -1.97 15.34 -24.05
C ASN A 79 -1.06 16.26 -23.18
N ASP A 80 -1.63 16.87 -22.14
CA ASP A 80 -0.93 17.80 -21.24
C ASP A 80 -0.24 17.08 -20.05
N ILE A 81 -0.20 15.75 -20.05
CA ILE A 81 0.35 14.92 -18.97
C ILE A 81 1.54 14.13 -19.50
N THR A 82 2.69 14.26 -18.83
CA THR A 82 3.87 13.46 -19.12
C THR A 82 4.00 12.35 -18.08
N ILE A 83 4.12 11.10 -18.52
CA ILE A 83 4.36 9.96 -17.63
C ILE A 83 5.87 9.82 -17.43
N SER A 84 6.35 9.81 -16.18
CA SER A 84 7.78 9.70 -15.86
C SER A 84 8.34 8.27 -16.02
N ARG A 85 7.47 7.29 -16.28
CA ARG A 85 7.78 5.85 -16.39
C ARG A 85 8.09 5.42 -17.83
N ASP A 86 8.77 4.28 -17.94
CA ASP A 86 9.07 3.69 -19.24
C ASP A 86 7.77 3.27 -19.96
N PRO A 87 7.60 3.60 -21.25
CA PRO A 87 6.38 3.27 -22.01
C PRO A 87 6.20 1.75 -22.24
N GLU A 88 7.27 0.97 -22.04
CA GLU A 88 7.28 -0.49 -22.13
C GLU A 88 7.04 -1.19 -20.79
N ASP A 89 6.89 -0.43 -19.69
CA ASP A 89 6.57 -1.00 -18.39
C ASP A 89 5.19 -1.67 -18.43
N LEU A 90 5.11 -2.81 -17.75
CA LEU A 90 3.90 -3.62 -17.66
C LEU A 90 3.01 -3.11 -16.54
N VAL A 91 1.78 -2.74 -16.87
CA VAL A 91 0.80 -2.17 -15.95
C VAL A 91 -0.05 -3.29 -15.35
N ALA A 92 -0.63 -4.12 -16.22
CA ALA A 92 -1.46 -5.25 -15.83
C ALA A 92 -1.38 -6.40 -16.84
N GLN A 93 -1.53 -7.62 -16.34
CA GLN A 93 -1.64 -8.84 -17.14
C GLN A 93 -2.50 -9.87 -16.42
N VAL A 94 -2.95 -10.89 -17.15
CA VAL A 94 -3.64 -12.04 -16.54
C VAL A 94 -2.65 -13.19 -16.41
N ILE A 95 -2.53 -13.73 -15.20
CA ILE A 95 -1.74 -14.94 -14.94
C ILE A 95 -2.69 -16.12 -14.69
N PRO A 96 -2.28 -17.36 -15.02
CA PRO A 96 -3.04 -18.54 -14.59
C PRO A 96 -3.11 -18.57 -13.07
N ALA A 97 -4.25 -19.02 -12.53
CA ALA A 97 -4.35 -19.27 -11.10
C ALA A 97 -3.43 -20.43 -10.71
N GLU A 98 -2.48 -20.18 -9.80
CA GLU A 98 -1.76 -21.24 -9.12
C GLU A 98 -2.61 -21.70 -7.93
N ASP A 99 -3.08 -22.95 -7.97
CA ASP A 99 -3.72 -23.64 -6.85
C ASP A 99 -2.69 -23.86 -5.73
N VAL A 100 -2.66 -22.95 -4.75
CA VAL A 100 -1.77 -23.04 -3.57
C VAL A 100 -2.32 -24.00 -2.50
N GLU A 101 -3.45 -24.66 -2.73
CA GLU A 101 -4.07 -25.56 -1.75
C GLU A 101 -3.38 -26.94 -1.67
N ALA A 102 -2.46 -27.29 -2.58
CA ALA A 102 -1.83 -28.60 -2.60
C ALA A 102 -0.61 -28.79 -1.65
N GLU A 103 -0.13 -27.74 -0.97
CA GLU A 103 1.07 -27.82 -0.09
C GLU A 103 0.77 -27.84 1.42
N LEU A 104 -0.49 -27.70 1.86
CA LEU A 104 -0.85 -27.76 3.29
C LEU A 104 -1.36 -29.13 3.78
N GLU A 105 -1.49 -30.14 2.90
CA GLU A 105 -1.76 -31.53 3.29
C GLU A 105 -0.47 -32.34 3.44
N VAL A 106 0.45 -31.88 4.29
CA VAL A 106 1.32 -32.84 4.98
C VAL A 106 0.60 -33.15 6.30
N PRO A 107 -0.05 -34.31 6.44
CA PRO A 107 -0.64 -34.69 7.71
C PRO A 107 0.48 -34.76 8.75
N ILE A 108 0.49 -33.79 9.66
CA ILE A 108 1.10 -33.94 10.97
C ILE A 108 0.30 -35.07 11.62
N GLU A 109 0.85 -36.29 11.57
CA GLU A 109 0.37 -37.43 12.33
C GLU A 109 0.46 -37.04 13.81
N GLU A 110 -0.67 -36.59 14.33
CA GLU A 110 -0.87 -36.17 15.71
C GLU A 110 -0.67 -37.42 16.59
N ASP A 111 0.47 -37.46 17.27
CA ASP A 111 0.77 -38.39 18.37
C ASP A 111 -0.17 -38.06 19.55
N VAL A 112 -1.44 -38.48 19.44
CA VAL A 112 -2.44 -38.38 20.52
C VAL A 112 -2.39 -39.69 21.32
N ALA A 113 -1.36 -39.83 22.16
CA ALA A 113 -1.25 -40.99 23.05
C ALA A 113 -0.60 -40.64 24.41
N SER A 114 -1.06 -39.59 25.08
CA SER A 114 -1.04 -39.56 26.56
C SER A 114 -1.85 -38.41 27.15
N VAL A 115 -3.15 -38.63 27.32
CA VAL A 115 -3.94 -37.92 28.33
C VAL A 115 -4.23 -38.94 29.43
N GLU A 116 -3.40 -38.99 30.46
CA GLU A 116 -3.75 -39.63 31.73
C GLU A 116 -3.17 -38.83 32.91
N GLY A 117 -4.06 -38.11 33.59
CA GLY A 117 -4.05 -37.96 35.04
C GLY A 117 -3.12 -36.92 35.67
N ALA A 118 -3.68 -35.75 36.02
CA ALA A 118 -3.49 -35.14 37.35
C ALA A 118 -4.48 -33.97 37.56
N GLU A 119 -5.68 -34.32 38.01
CA GLU A 119 -6.54 -33.43 38.81
C GLU A 119 -5.84 -33.05 40.12
N LYS A 120 -5.79 -31.74 40.42
CA LYS A 120 -6.16 -31.08 41.70
C LYS A 120 -5.43 -29.73 41.78
N LYS A 121 -6.17 -28.63 41.68
CA LYS A 121 -6.82 -27.91 42.79
C LYS A 121 -5.82 -27.02 43.51
N GLU A 122 -5.92 -25.72 43.29
CA GLU A 122 -6.13 -24.76 44.37
C GLU A 122 -6.65 -23.43 43.82
N GLU A 123 -7.74 -23.00 44.44
CA GLU A 123 -8.42 -21.71 44.38
C GLU A 123 -7.86 -20.85 45.53
N GLU A 124 -8.22 -19.56 45.54
CA GLU A 124 -7.89 -18.51 46.53
C GLU A 124 -6.57 -17.75 46.28
N THR A 125 -6.46 -16.42 46.36
CA THR A 125 -7.36 -15.31 46.75
C THR A 125 -6.60 -13.98 46.55
N GLU A 126 -7.36 -12.92 46.24
CA GLU A 126 -7.27 -11.51 46.70
C GLU A 126 -5.97 -10.67 46.75
N GLY A 127 -6.18 -9.36 46.48
CA GLY A 127 -5.38 -8.18 46.85
C GLY A 127 -4.88 -7.41 45.62
N GLU A 128 -5.44 -6.26 45.17
CA GLU A 128 -5.61 -4.96 45.87
C GLU A 128 -4.32 -4.58 46.63
N GLU A 129 -3.65 -3.44 46.48
CA GLU A 129 -3.98 -2.02 46.23
C GLU A 129 -2.62 -1.35 45.84
N ASP A 130 -2.56 -0.42 44.88
CA ASP A 130 -2.70 1.04 45.04
C ASP A 130 -1.36 1.79 45.31
N ALA A 131 -1.42 3.11 45.07
CA ALA A 131 -0.48 4.18 45.39
C ALA A 131 0.76 4.33 44.49
N LYS A 132 0.75 5.28 43.54
CA LYS A 132 0.96 6.74 43.71
C LYS A 132 2.44 7.12 43.85
N GLU A 133 2.87 8.10 43.05
CA GLU A 133 3.18 9.48 43.46
C GLU A 133 3.94 10.13 42.28
N GLU A 134 3.32 11.05 41.53
CA GLU A 134 3.47 12.52 41.69
C GLU A 134 4.95 12.96 41.70
N GLY A 135 5.39 13.66 40.65
CA GLY A 135 5.49 15.12 40.67
C GLY A 135 6.93 15.47 40.25
N ASP A 136 7.34 16.67 39.90
CA ASP A 136 6.74 17.99 39.78
C ASP A 136 7.90 18.89 39.27
N SER A 137 7.57 19.98 38.57
CA SER A 137 8.44 21.14 38.28
C SER A 137 9.65 20.89 37.36
N GLY A 138 10.09 21.82 36.50
CA GLY A 138 9.74 23.22 36.32
C GLY A 138 10.94 23.95 35.69
N GLU A 139 10.66 25.02 34.95
CA GLU A 139 11.54 26.16 34.61
C GLU A 139 12.70 25.87 33.60
N LYS A 140 12.74 26.42 32.38
CA LYS A 140 12.87 27.82 31.89
C LYS A 140 14.29 28.40 32.07
N GLU A 141 14.73 29.14 31.03
CA GLU A 141 16.01 29.88 30.87
C GLU A 141 17.23 29.00 30.52
N GLU A 142 18.13 29.32 29.58
CA GLU A 142 18.65 30.59 29.06
C GLU A 142 19.35 30.34 27.70
N SER A 143 19.13 31.21 26.69
CA SER A 143 20.15 32.02 26.00
C SER A 143 21.37 31.31 25.41
N GLU A 144 21.50 31.33 24.07
CA GLU A 144 22.71 31.90 23.46
C GLU A 144 22.40 32.45 22.05
N LYS A 145 22.47 33.77 21.97
CA LYS A 145 22.46 34.58 20.75
C LYS A 145 23.85 35.23 20.72
N GLU A 146 24.76 34.70 19.93
CA GLU A 146 25.98 35.31 19.39
C GLU A 146 26.58 34.24 18.45
N GLU A 147 27.02 34.48 17.22
CA GLU A 147 27.78 35.61 16.71
C GLU A 147 27.38 35.98 15.26
N LYS A 148 27.40 37.28 15.03
CA LYS A 148 27.43 37.97 13.73
C LYS A 148 28.87 38.49 13.57
N LYS A 149 29.40 38.44 12.34
CA LYS A 149 30.77 38.83 11.88
C LYS A 149 31.77 37.68 12.08
N GLU A 150 32.69 37.39 11.18
CA GLU A 150 33.48 38.19 10.25
C GLU A 150 34.03 37.16 9.22
N LYS A 151 33.97 37.33 7.91
CA LYS A 151 34.93 38.06 7.10
C LYS A 151 34.68 37.73 5.62
#